data_AF-A0A7S2CPN0-F1
#
_entry.id   AF-A0A7S2CPN0-F1
#
_cell.length_a   1.000
_cell.length_b   1.000
_cell.length_c   1.000
_cell.angle_alpha   90.00
_cell.angle_beta   90.00
_cell.angle_gamma   90.00
#
_symmetry.space_group_name_H-M   'P 1'
#
loop_
_entity.id
_entity.type
_entity.pdbx_description
1 polymer ?
#
loop_
_entity_poly.entity_id
_entity_poly.type
_entity_poly.pdbx_seq_one_letter_code
_entity_poly.pdbx_strand_id
1 'polypeptide(L)'
;MGAMAETITRLAAMGDADLDGGESVPTNMQRLAANPRWLYEDTAEGKEKCLSDFRALVPKMEALLASCFDVRPNQPLKIVQVPPHMEEGSPAAFYMPP
;
A
#
# COMPACT_ATOMS: atom_id res chain seq x y z
N MET A 1 -14.59 -0.40 -19.43
CA MET A 1 -14.71 -1.59 -18.56
C MET A 1 -13.65 -2.68 -18.82
N GLY A 2 -12.76 -2.56 -19.84
CA GLY A 2 -11.80 -3.64 -20.20
C GLY A 2 -10.45 -3.65 -19.47
N ALA A 3 -9.91 -2.49 -19.08
CA ALA A 3 -8.54 -2.40 -18.54
C ALA A 3 -8.34 -3.11 -17.18
N MET A 4 -9.36 -3.09 -16.31
CA MET A 4 -9.27 -3.70 -14.98
C MET A 4 -9.30 -5.23 -15.03
N ALA A 5 -10.15 -5.81 -15.89
CA ALA A 5 -10.17 -7.26 -16.12
C ALA A 5 -8.84 -7.74 -16.71
N GLU A 6 -8.29 -7.00 -17.68
CA GLU A 6 -6.99 -7.31 -18.27
C GLU A 6 -5.85 -7.22 -17.24
N THR A 7 -5.94 -6.30 -16.29
CA THR A 7 -4.96 -6.16 -15.21
C THR A 7 -4.99 -7.36 -14.27
N ILE A 8 -6.18 -7.83 -13.87
CA ILE A 8 -6.31 -9.06 -13.07
C ILE A 8 -5.77 -10.27 -13.81
N THR A 9 -6.11 -10.42 -15.09
CA THR A 9 -5.58 -11.54 -15.89
C THR A 9 -4.05 -11.52 -15.93
N ARG A 10 -3.43 -10.33 -16.07
CA ARG A 10 -1.96 -10.20 -16.03
C ARG A 10 -1.38 -10.51 -14.64
N LEU A 11 -1.98 -9.98 -13.57
CA LEU A 11 -1.50 -10.23 -12.20
C LEU A 11 -1.66 -11.70 -11.79
N ALA A 12 -2.77 -12.34 -12.17
CA ALA A 12 -2.99 -13.78 -11.97
C ALA A 12 -1.96 -14.61 -12.75
N ALA A 13 -1.67 -14.24 -14.00
CA ALA A 13 -0.63 -14.89 -14.81
C ALA A 13 0.79 -14.70 -14.27
N MET A 14 1.03 -13.64 -13.48
CA MET A 14 2.30 -13.41 -12.78
C MET A 14 2.47 -14.29 -11.52
N GLY A 15 1.51 -15.18 -11.25
CA GLY A 15 1.65 -16.25 -10.26
C GLY A 15 1.19 -15.90 -8.85
N ASP A 16 0.38 -14.86 -8.67
CA ASP A 16 -0.26 -14.62 -7.38
C ASP A 16 -1.37 -15.65 -7.16
N ALA A 17 -1.09 -16.65 -6.31
CA ALA A 17 -2.03 -17.72 -5.97
C ALA A 17 -3.36 -17.23 -5.35
N ASP A 18 -3.44 -15.96 -4.95
CA ASP A 18 -4.66 -15.36 -4.42
C ASP A 18 -5.62 -14.84 -5.50
N LEU A 19 -5.20 -14.80 -6.77
CA LEU A 19 -5.99 -14.28 -7.89
C LEU A 19 -6.45 -15.40 -8.82
N ASP A 20 -7.72 -15.35 -9.23
CA ASP A 20 -8.32 -16.23 -10.23
C ASP A 20 -8.76 -15.43 -11.46
N GLY A 21 -8.14 -15.73 -12.61
CA GLY A 21 -8.43 -15.06 -13.88
C GLY A 21 -9.80 -15.41 -14.49
N GLY A 22 -10.48 -16.44 -14.00
CA GLY A 22 -11.86 -16.79 -14.35
C GLY A 22 -12.91 -16.07 -13.47
N GLU A 23 -12.49 -15.48 -12.36
CA GLU A 23 -13.37 -14.79 -11.42
C GLU A 23 -13.52 -13.30 -11.70
N SER A 24 -14.61 -12.71 -11.19
CA SER A 24 -14.84 -11.28 -11.34
C SER A 24 -13.84 -10.45 -10.54
N VAL A 25 -13.61 -9.20 -10.98
CA VAL A 25 -12.76 -8.23 -10.25
C VAL A 25 -13.24 -8.05 -8.80
N PRO A 26 -14.52 -7.78 -8.51
CA PRO A 26 -15.01 -7.70 -7.14
C PRO A 26 -14.75 -8.95 -6.29
N THR A 27 -14.96 -10.15 -6.86
CA THR A 27 -14.72 -11.43 -6.16
C THR A 27 -13.26 -11.55 -5.74
N ASN A 28 -12.33 -11.27 -6.66
CA ASN A 28 -10.90 -11.28 -6.39
C ASN A 28 -10.51 -10.25 -5.32
N MET A 29 -11.07 -9.04 -5.37
CA MET A 29 -10.78 -8.01 -4.36
C MET A 29 -11.27 -8.40 -2.96
N GLN A 30 -12.47 -9.01 -2.86
CA GLN A 30 -12.98 -9.52 -1.58
C GLN A 30 -12.08 -10.62 -1.00
N ARG A 31 -11.57 -11.50 -1.86
CA ARG A 31 -10.65 -12.57 -1.45
C ARG A 31 -9.33 -12.00 -0.91
N LEU A 32 -8.74 -11.03 -1.61
CA LEU A 32 -7.52 -10.36 -1.15
C LEU A 32 -7.75 -9.64 0.18
N ALA A 33 -8.86 -8.91 0.31
CA ALA A 33 -9.20 -8.18 1.52
C ALA A 33 -9.39 -9.08 2.74
N ALA A 34 -9.82 -10.33 2.54
CA ALA A 34 -10.02 -11.31 3.61
C ALA A 34 -8.76 -12.13 3.94
N ASN A 35 -7.71 -12.10 3.11
CA ASN A 35 -6.53 -12.93 3.31
C ASN A 35 -5.64 -12.36 4.43
N PRO A 36 -5.39 -13.12 5.53
CA PRO A 36 -4.57 -12.65 6.65
C PRO A 36 -3.15 -12.23 6.25
N ARG A 37 -2.59 -12.74 5.14
CA ARG A 37 -1.25 -12.35 4.66
C ARG A 37 -1.14 -10.87 4.30
N TRP A 38 -2.26 -10.24 3.96
CA TRP A 38 -2.36 -8.84 3.55
C TRP A 38 -2.84 -7.92 4.67
N LEU A 39 -3.12 -8.46 5.86
CA LEU A 39 -3.65 -7.73 6.99
C LEU A 39 -2.59 -7.61 8.08
N TYR A 40 -2.50 -6.43 8.67
CA TYR A 40 -1.83 -6.26 9.96
C TYR A 40 -2.81 -6.62 11.07
N GLU A 41 -2.29 -7.08 12.20
CA GLU A 41 -3.11 -7.30 13.39
C GLU A 41 -3.66 -5.97 13.91
N ASP A 42 -4.91 -5.99 14.39
CA ASP A 42 -5.55 -4.83 15.03
C ASP A 42 -5.08 -4.69 16.49
N THR A 43 -3.78 -4.46 16.64
CA THR A 43 -3.07 -4.31 17.91
C THR A 43 -2.07 -3.16 17.81
N ALA A 44 -1.56 -2.68 18.94
CA ALA A 44 -0.54 -1.64 18.96
C ALA A 44 0.74 -2.09 18.24
N GLU A 45 1.12 -3.35 18.44
CA GLU A 45 2.26 -3.99 17.81
C GLU A 45 2.06 -4.14 16.29
N GLY A 46 0.86 -4.54 15.87
CA GLY A 46 0.48 -4.61 14.45
C GLY A 46 0.52 -3.24 13.77
N LYS A 47 0.05 -2.20 14.45
CA LYS A 47 0.13 -0.81 13.98
C LYS A 47 1.57 -0.31 13.86
N GLU A 48 2.43 -0.59 14.84
CA GLU A 48 3.85 -0.21 14.77
C GLU A 48 4.59 -0.97 13.66
N LYS A 49 4.27 -2.26 13.46
CA LYS A 49 4.80 -3.03 12.33
C LYS A 49 4.43 -2.38 10.99
N CYS A 50 3.17 -2.02 10.82
CA CYS A 50 2.68 -1.31 9.63
C CYS A 50 3.44 -0.01 9.39
N LEU A 51 3.61 0.83 10.41
CA LEU A 51 4.38 2.08 10.32
C LEU A 51 5.85 1.82 9.99
N SER A 52 6.46 0.81 10.60
CA SER A 52 7.85 0.41 10.33
C SER A 52 8.06 -0.02 8.88
N ASP A 53 7.16 -0.84 8.34
CA ASP A 53 7.22 -1.31 6.95
C ASP A 53 7.10 -0.13 5.97
N PHE A 54 6.22 0.84 6.23
CA PHE A 54 6.14 2.07 5.43
C PHE A 54 7.38 2.94 5.56
N ARG A 55 7.95 3.10 6.76
CA ARG A 55 9.21 3.85 6.95
C ARG A 55 10.36 3.20 6.19
N ALA A 56 10.42 1.87 6.15
CA ALA A 56 11.42 1.12 5.41
C ALA A 56 11.23 1.18 3.89
N LEU A 57 10.01 1.44 3.41
CA LEU A 57 9.72 1.61 1.98
C LEU A 57 10.29 2.91 1.42
N VAL A 58 10.26 4.00 2.19
CA VAL A 58 10.75 5.32 1.75
C VAL A 58 12.18 5.29 1.19
N PRO A 59 13.22 4.81 1.91
CA PRO A 59 14.58 4.78 1.38
C PRO A 59 14.74 3.83 0.18
N LYS A 60 13.95 2.75 0.10
CA LYS A 60 13.95 1.85 -1.07
C LYS A 60 13.45 2.57 -2.30
N MET A 61 12.37 3.34 -2.16
CA MET A 61 11.81 4.14 -3.25
C MET A 61 12.75 5.27 -3.65
N GLU A 62 13.34 5.99 -2.69
CA GLU A 62 14.35 7.03 -2.99
C GLU A 62 15.51 6.49 -3.83
N ALA A 63 15.99 5.28 -3.54
CA ALA A 63 17.06 4.64 -4.31
C ALA A 63 16.64 4.33 -5.75
N LEU A 64 15.41 3.85 -5.97
CA LEU A 64 14.88 3.58 -7.30
C LEU A 64 14.66 4.88 -8.10
N LEU A 65 14.10 5.89 -7.44
CA LEU A 65 13.74 7.18 -8.04
C LEU A 65 14.96 8.00 -8.44
N ALA A 66 16.12 7.79 -7.81
CA ALA A 66 17.35 8.52 -8.11
C ALA A 66 17.79 8.38 -9.58
N SER A 67 17.44 7.28 -10.25
CA SER A 67 17.73 7.05 -11.67
C SER A 67 16.66 7.59 -12.62
N CYS A 68 15.47 7.92 -12.10
CA CYS A 68 14.31 8.33 -12.88
C CYS A 68 14.10 9.85 -12.90
N PHE A 69 14.64 10.57 -11.91
CA PHE A 69 14.39 11.99 -11.72
C PHE A 69 15.69 12.76 -11.45
N ASP A 70 16.01 13.70 -12.34
CA ASP A 70 17.18 14.59 -12.20
C ASP A 70 17.02 15.60 -11.04
N VAL A 71 15.79 15.97 -10.71
CA VAL A 71 15.46 16.93 -9.64
C VAL A 71 14.58 16.23 -8.60
N ARG A 72 15.02 16.26 -7.34
CA ARG A 72 14.28 15.71 -6.20
C ARG A 72 14.22 16.73 -5.05
N PRO A 73 13.16 16.71 -4.22
CA PRO A 73 13.11 17.53 -3.02
C PRO A 73 14.25 17.18 -2.06
N ASN A 74 14.87 18.20 -1.47
CA ASN A 74 15.87 17.99 -0.40
C ASN A 74 15.22 17.62 0.95
N GLN A 75 13.91 17.81 1.07
CA GLN A 75 13.16 17.57 2.30
C GLN A 75 12.85 16.08 2.45
N PRO A 76 13.24 15.43 3.57
CA PRO A 76 12.94 14.02 3.77
C PRO A 76 11.47 13.78 4.07
N LEU A 77 10.87 12.77 3.43
CA LEU A 77 9.56 12.27 3.80
C LEU A 77 9.64 11.48 5.11
N LYS A 78 8.73 11.78 6.04
CA LYS A 78 8.61 11.07 7.32
C LYS A 78 7.22 10.44 7.44
N ILE A 79 7.18 9.17 7.83
CA ILE A 79 5.95 8.45 8.13
C ILE A 79 5.72 8.46 9.64
N VAL A 80 4.62 9.09 10.06
CA VAL A 80 4.22 9.24 11.46
C VAL A 80 2.80 8.75 11.65
N GLN A 81 2.46 8.36 12.88
CA GLN A 81 1.08 8.04 13.24
C GLN A 81 0.22 9.31 13.17
N VAL A 82 -1.01 9.16 12.68
CA VAL A 82 -2.04 10.21 12.82
C VAL A 82 -2.28 10.49 14.30
N PRO A 83 -2.28 11.76 14.73
CA PRO A 83 -2.59 12.10 16.12
C PRO A 83 -3.95 11.54 16.55
N PRO A 84 -4.11 11.00 17.78
CA PRO A 84 -5.36 10.34 18.20
C PRO A 84 -6.62 11.20 18.05
N HIS A 85 -6.50 12.50 18.31
CA HIS A 85 -7.62 13.45 18.17
C HIS A 85 -8.07 13.69 16.73
N MET A 86 -7.29 13.26 15.74
CA MET A 86 -7.61 13.36 14.31
C MET A 86 -8.11 12.04 13.73
N GLU A 87 -7.93 10.90 14.41
CA GLU A 87 -8.16 9.57 13.83
C GLU A 87 -9.61 9.36 13.35
N GLU A 88 -10.62 9.80 14.12
CA GLU A 88 -12.04 9.58 13.79
C GLU A 88 -12.52 10.37 12.55
N GLY A 89 -11.97 11.57 12.33
CA GLY A 89 -12.37 12.45 11.24
C GLY A 89 -11.43 12.43 10.03
N SER A 90 -10.30 11.73 10.11
CA SER A 90 -9.28 11.74 9.07
C SER A 90 -9.50 10.64 8.03
N PRO A 91 -9.06 10.86 6.78
CA PRO A 91 -8.78 9.77 5.86
C PRO A 91 -7.78 8.78 6.48
N ALA A 92 -7.78 7.54 5.98
CA ALA A 92 -6.88 6.49 6.47
C ALA A 92 -5.38 6.88 6.47
N ALA A 93 -4.96 7.75 5.54
CA ALA A 93 -3.67 8.41 5.52
C ALA A 93 -3.77 9.74 4.76
N PHE A 94 -2.89 10.70 5.07
CA PHE A 94 -2.80 11.98 4.35
C PHE A 94 -1.37 12.52 4.36
N TYR A 95 -1.07 13.40 3.40
CA TYR A 95 0.20 14.12 3.34
C TYR A 95 0.08 15.45 4.07
N MET A 96 1.04 15.74 4.95
CA MET A 96 1.18 17.03 5.62
C MET A 96 2.37 17.75 4.99
N PRO A 97 2.16 18.87 4.27
CA PRO A 97 3.25 19.64 3.72
C PRO A 97 4.11 20.24 4.85
N PRO A 98 5.42 20.43 4.61
CA PRO A 98 6.31 21.07 5.56
C PRO A 98 6.02 22.56 5.78
#